data_AF-A0A8T3TY94-F1
#
_entry.id   AF-A0A8T3TY94-F1
#
_cell.length_a   1.000
_cell.length_b   1.000
_cell.length_c   1.000
_cell.angle_alpha   90.00
_cell.angle_beta   90.00
_cell.angle_gamma   90.00
#
_symmetry.space_group_name_H-M   'P 1'
#
loop_
_entity.id
_entity.type
_entity.pdbx_description
1 polymer ?
#
loop_
_entity_poly.entity_id
_entity_poly.type
_entity_poly.pdbx_seq_one_letter_code
_entity_poly.pdbx_strand_id
1 'polypeptide(L)'
;MTDPGMTEVELKLAVHGTFSLPDLTVDPSVAEVRQDEPQDLWASYWDTVDLRLARHGVTLRRRSGEPGGPRWTLKLPLPDHGADGAG
;
A
#
# COMPACT_ATOMS: atom_id res chain seq x y z
N MET A 1 -16.63 17.75 10.14
CA MET A 1 -15.90 17.84 8.87
C MET A 1 -15.12 16.55 8.73
N THR A 2 -15.72 15.54 8.10
CA THR A 2 -15.07 14.23 7.91
C THR A 2 -14.06 14.41 6.78
N ASP A 3 -12.79 14.14 7.07
CA ASP A 3 -11.77 14.01 6.02
C ASP A 3 -12.26 12.90 5.08
N PRO A 4 -12.52 13.18 3.78
CA PRO A 4 -12.87 12.12 2.85
C PRO A 4 -11.71 11.14 2.84
N GLY A 5 -11.96 9.90 3.25
CA GLY A 5 -10.92 8.88 3.35
C GLY A 5 -10.05 8.86 2.09
N MET A 6 -8.74 8.89 2.26
CA MET A 6 -7.78 8.89 1.16
C MET A 6 -7.93 7.61 0.31
N THR A 7 -8.07 7.77 -1.00
CA THR A 7 -7.96 6.64 -1.94
C THR A 7 -6.49 6.36 -2.24
N GLU A 8 -6.06 5.13 -1.98
CA GLU A 8 -4.71 4.66 -2.28
C GLU A 8 -4.74 3.78 -3.54
N VAL A 9 -3.87 4.08 -4.51
CA VAL A 9 -3.65 3.25 -5.70
C VAL A 9 -2.25 2.68 -5.61
N GLU A 10 -2.12 1.35 -5.64
CA GLU A 10 -0.86 0.64 -5.42
C GLU A 10 -0.69 -0.44 -6.49
N LEU A 11 0.51 -0.49 -7.12
CA LEU A 11 0.93 -1.58 -8.00
C LEU A 11 2.10 -2.33 -7.34
N LYS A 12 1.92 -3.64 -7.14
CA LYS A 12 2.96 -4.52 -6.61
C LYS A 12 3.54 -5.37 -7.72
N LEU A 13 4.86 -5.29 -7.89
CA LEU A 13 5.61 -6.08 -8.86
C LEU A 13 6.50 -7.08 -8.11
N ALA A 14 6.43 -8.35 -8.50
CA ALA A 14 7.32 -9.38 -7.98
C ALA A 14 8.51 -9.55 -8.95
N VAL A 15 9.72 -9.61 -8.40
CA VAL A 15 10.96 -9.79 -9.15
C VAL A 15 11.70 -11.04 -8.65
N HIS A 16 12.52 -11.64 -9.50
CA HIS A 16 13.37 -12.76 -9.10
C HIS A 16 14.57 -12.28 -8.26
N GLY A 17 15.18 -13.17 -7.46
CA GLY A 17 16.24 -12.79 -6.50
C GLY A 17 17.53 -12.24 -7.12
N THR A 18 17.74 -12.44 -8.42
CA THR A 18 18.89 -11.88 -9.17
C THR A 18 18.53 -10.63 -9.95
N PHE A 19 17.35 -10.06 -9.73
CA PHE A 19 16.92 -8.84 -10.38
C PHE A 19 17.80 -7.65 -9.96
N SER A 20 18.23 -6.87 -10.94
CA SER A 20 18.84 -5.56 -10.72
C SER A 20 17.88 -4.49 -11.23
N LEU A 21 17.65 -3.45 -10.42
CA LEU A 21 16.85 -2.32 -10.85
C LEU A 21 17.53 -1.67 -12.07
N PRO A 22 16.85 -1.51 -13.21
CA PRO A 22 17.41 -0.80 -14.36
C PRO A 22 17.61 0.67 -14.02
N ASP A 23 18.46 1.35 -14.78
CA ASP A 23 18.57 2.81 -14.70
C ASP A 23 17.23 3.43 -15.11
N LEU A 24 16.54 4.03 -14.14
CA LEU A 24 15.23 4.65 -14.34
C LEU A 24 15.32 6.03 -14.99
N THR A 25 16.51 6.63 -15.06
CA THR A 25 16.72 7.98 -15.60
C THR A 25 16.67 8.04 -17.14
N VAL A 26 16.73 6.89 -17.80
CA VAL A 26 16.72 6.79 -19.27
C VAL A 26 15.35 7.02 -19.89
N ASP A 27 14.27 6.90 -19.10
CA ASP A 27 12.92 7.15 -19.57
C ASP A 27 12.57 8.64 -19.42
N PRO A 28 12.29 9.36 -20.53
CA PRO A 28 12.02 10.79 -20.50
C PRO A 28 10.69 11.15 -19.80
N SER A 29 9.83 10.18 -19.51
CA SER A 29 8.62 10.39 -18.71
C SER A 29 8.90 10.49 -17.21
N VAL A 30 10.09 10.09 -16.76
CA VAL A 30 10.52 10.17 -15.36
C VAL A 30 11.05 11.57 -15.07
N ALA A 31 10.35 12.31 -14.20
CA ALA A 31 10.72 13.67 -13.85
C ALA A 31 11.95 13.73 -12.93
N GLU A 32 12.06 12.80 -11.98
CA GLU A 32 13.16 12.77 -11.01
C GLU A 32 13.31 11.35 -10.45
N VAL A 33 14.57 10.95 -10.20
CA VAL A 33 14.92 9.73 -9.47
C VAL A 33 15.76 10.13 -8.27
N ARG A 34 15.34 9.71 -7.08
CA ARG A 34 16.10 9.87 -5.84
C ARG A 34 16.43 8.51 -5.27
N GLN A 35 17.66 8.36 -4.80
CA GLN A 35 18.07 7.21 -4.01
C GLN A 35 17.97 7.57 -2.54
N ASP A 36 17.05 6.92 -1.83
CA ASP A 36 16.95 7.02 -0.38
C ASP A 36 17.77 5.91 0.29
N GLU A 37 18.15 6.15 1.54
CA GLU A 37 18.78 5.12 2.36
C GLU A 37 17.82 3.96 2.61
N PRO A 38 18.31 2.70 2.61
CA PRO A 38 17.49 1.55 2.95
C PRO A 38 16.83 1.70 4.33
N GLN A 39 15.57 1.29 4.42
CA GLN A 39 14.80 1.31 5.67
C GLN A 39 14.25 -0.07 5.98
N ASP A 40 14.50 -0.55 7.19
CA ASP A 40 13.89 -1.76 7.72
C ASP A 40 12.51 -1.44 8.28
N LEU A 41 11.48 -2.06 7.70
CA LEU A 41 10.08 -1.84 8.08
C LEU A 41 9.47 -3.13 8.62
N TRP A 42 8.83 -3.06 9.78
CA TRP A 42 8.09 -4.17 10.37
C TRP A 42 6.61 -3.87 10.37
N ALA A 43 5.79 -4.79 9.88
CA ALA A 43 4.34 -4.68 9.90
C ALA A 43 3.73 -5.83 10.71
N SER A 44 3.05 -5.49 11.81
CA SER A 44 2.21 -6.41 12.55
C SER A 44 0.76 -6.28 12.08
N TYR A 45 0.18 -7.39 11.63
CA TYR A 45 -1.21 -7.46 11.18
C TYR A 45 -2.08 -7.97 12.33
N TRP A 46 -3.20 -7.31 12.53
CA TRP A 46 -4.14 -7.60 13.61
C TRP A 46 -5.47 -8.02 13.01
N ASP A 47 -6.04 -9.08 13.57
CA ASP A 47 -7.38 -9.56 13.27
C ASP A 47 -7.99 -10.17 14.54
N THR A 48 -9.25 -10.57 14.47
CA THR A 48 -9.90 -11.38 15.50
C THR A 48 -9.60 -12.86 15.27
N VAL A 49 -9.85 -13.68 16.31
CA VAL A 49 -9.64 -15.14 16.23
C VAL A 49 -10.46 -15.77 15.10
N ASP A 50 -11.64 -15.22 14.81
CA ASP A 50 -12.53 -15.63 13.71
C ASP A 50 -12.20 -14.97 12.35
N LEU A 51 -11.08 -14.24 12.24
CA LEU A 51 -10.62 -13.56 11.02
C LEU A 51 -11.64 -12.58 10.44
N ARG A 52 -12.30 -11.80 11.30
CA ARG A 52 -13.42 -10.94 10.91
C ARG A 52 -13.00 -9.84 9.95
N LEU A 53 -11.83 -9.22 10.14
CA LEU A 53 -11.39 -8.13 9.28
C LEU A 53 -11.07 -8.65 7.88
N ALA A 54 -10.27 -9.71 7.79
CA ALA A 54 -9.94 -10.34 6.51
C ALA A 54 -11.19 -10.78 5.73
N ARG A 55 -12.18 -11.36 6.41
CA ARG A 55 -13.46 -11.77 5.78
C ARG A 55 -14.24 -10.62 5.16
N HIS A 56 -14.05 -9.39 5.66
CA HIS A 56 -14.66 -8.19 5.12
C HIS A 56 -13.72 -7.38 4.21
N GLY A 57 -12.59 -7.96 3.78
CA GLY A 57 -11.60 -7.25 2.96
C GLY A 57 -10.93 -6.08 3.68
N VAL A 58 -10.97 -6.05 5.00
CA VAL A 58 -10.38 -5.00 5.84
C VAL A 58 -9.00 -5.44 6.30
N THR A 59 -8.02 -4.53 6.27
CA THR A 59 -6.68 -4.76 6.82
C THR A 59 -6.36 -3.74 7.91
N LEU A 60 -6.05 -4.21 9.11
CA LEU A 60 -5.49 -3.39 10.19
C LEU A 60 -4.02 -3.77 10.41
N ARG A 61 -3.12 -2.79 10.28
CA ARG A 61 -1.69 -3.00 10.54
C ARG A 61 -1.09 -1.89 11.40
N ARG A 62 -0.12 -2.26 12.25
CA ARG A 62 0.82 -1.34 12.89
C ARG A 62 2.19 -1.51 12.23
N ARG A 63 2.72 -0.45 11.63
CA ARG A 63 4.05 -0.43 11.00
C ARG A 63 5.04 0.37 11.85
N SER A 64 6.27 -0.11 11.99
CA SER A 64 7.38 0.57 12.66
C SER A 64 8.64 0.55 11.79
N GLY A 65 9.64 1.34 12.17
CA GLY A 65 10.89 1.52 11.42
C GLY A 65 10.97 2.86 10.65
N GLU A 66 9.85 3.58 10.57
CA GLU A 66 9.79 4.89 9.90
C GLU A 66 10.29 6.02 10.83
N PRO A 67 10.93 7.09 10.29
CA PRO A 67 11.47 8.20 11.09
C PRO A 67 10.46 8.95 11.97
N GLY A 68 9.16 8.82 11.68
CA GLY A 68 8.06 9.42 12.46
C GLY A 68 7.50 8.54 13.58
N GLY A 69 8.14 7.39 13.86
CA GLY A 69 7.66 6.40 14.81
C GLY A 69 6.54 5.50 14.26
N PRO A 70 6.01 4.59 15.08
CA PRO A 70 5.06 3.59 14.61
C PRO A 70 3.71 4.19 14.17
N ARG A 71 3.18 3.74 13.04
CA ARG A 71 1.90 4.18 12.49
C ARG A 71 0.89 3.04 12.38
N TRP A 72 -0.36 3.36 12.68
CA TRP A 72 -1.50 2.48 12.41
C TRP A 72 -2.08 2.81 11.02
N THR A 73 -2.50 1.77 10.30
CA THR A 73 -3.21 1.91 9.04
C THR A 73 -4.39 0.96 9.02
N LEU A 74 -5.55 1.48 8.63
CA LEU A 74 -6.75 0.71 8.32
C LEU A 74 -7.04 0.87 6.83
N LYS A 75 -6.93 -0.22 6.05
CA LYS A 75 -7.42 -0.27 4.68
C LYS A 75 -8.84 -0.83 4.69
N LEU A 76 -9.78 -0.07 4.13
CA LEU A 76 -11.17 -0.48 3.95
C LEU A 76 -11.39 -0.81 2.47
N PRO A 77 -12.30 -1.74 2.15
CA PRO A 77 -12.75 -1.91 0.78
C PRO A 77 -13.38 -0.61 0.28
N LEU A 78 -13.13 -0.28 -0.99
CA LEU A 78 -13.88 0.78 -1.65
C LEU A 78 -15.34 0.33 -1.80
N PRO A 79 -16.31 1.28 -1.75
CA PRO A 79 -17.68 0.97 -2.12
C PRO A 79 -17.70 0.34 -3.52
N ASP A 80 -18.55 -0.68 -3.72
CA ASP A 80 -18.86 -1.13 -5.08
C ASP A 80 -19.46 0.06 -5.83
N HIS A 81 -18.70 0.62 -6.77
CA HIS A 81 -19.28 1.38 -7.85
C HIS A 81 -19.95 0.35 -8.74
N GLY A 82 -21.25 0.10 -8.50
CA GLY A 82 -22.05 -0.79 -9.31
C GLY A 82 -21.82 -0.52 -10.80
N ALA A 83 -21.78 -1.59 -11.60
CA ALA A 83 -21.66 -1.50 -13.05
C ALA A 83 -22.91 -0.82 -13.64
N ASP A 84 -22.95 0.51 -13.62
CA ASP A 84 -23.86 1.32 -14.42
C ASP A 84 -23.36 1.28 -15.87
N GLY A 85 -23.66 0.18 -16.53
CA GLY A 85 -23.23 -0.11 -17.90
C GLY A 85 -24.03 -1.26 -18.52
N ALA A 86 -25.33 -1.31 -18.27
CA ALA A 86 -26.28 -2.12 -19.03
C ALA A 86 -27.61 -1.39 -19.14
N GLY A 87 -27.89 -0.85 -20.33
CA GLY A 87 -29.11 -0.13 -20.69
C GLY A 87 -28.95 0.51 -22.06
#